data_AF-A0A938Q9H0-F1
#
_entry.id   AF-A0A938Q9H0-F1
#
_cell.length_a   1.000
_cell.length_b   1.000
_cell.length_c   1.000
_cell.angle_alpha   90.00
_cell.angle_beta   90.00
_cell.angle_gamma   90.00
#
_symmetry.space_group_name_H-M   'P 1'
#
loop_
_entity.id
_entity.type
_entity.pdbx_description
1 polymer ?
#
loop_
_entity_poly.entity_id
_entity_poly.type
_entity_poly.pdbx_seq_one_letter_code
_entity_poly.pdbx_strand_id
1 'polypeptide(L)'
;MLASAACSTTHPAATPAPADARSEAGNVAAEVQETDQPAANPQLATRDRIICKKVAPTGTRVANRTCLTLAQWEAIQADAKAALEKVQREGRLKDAPPGT
;
A
#
# COMPACT_ATOMS: atom_id res chain seq x y z
N MET A 1 -25.81 12.71 43.14
CA MET A 1 -25.22 14.03 42.89
C MET A 1 -24.11 13.86 41.87
N LEU A 2 -24.24 14.51 40.71
CA LEU A 2 -23.32 14.43 39.58
C LEU A 2 -22.03 15.19 39.89
N ALA A 3 -20.88 14.68 39.44
CA ALA A 3 -19.70 15.51 39.18
C ALA A 3 -19.00 15.01 37.92
N SER A 4 -19.38 15.61 36.80
CA SER A 4 -18.72 15.50 35.50
C SER A 4 -17.33 16.14 35.60
N ALA A 5 -16.27 15.37 35.43
CA ALA A 5 -14.94 15.93 35.21
C ALA A 5 -14.84 16.39 33.75
N ALA A 6 -14.77 17.70 33.56
CA ALA A 6 -14.69 18.36 32.28
C ALA A 6 -13.41 17.97 31.52
N CYS A 7 -13.57 17.55 30.27
CA CYS A 7 -12.50 17.58 29.28
C CYS A 7 -12.14 19.05 29.02
N SER A 8 -10.93 19.48 29.33
CA SER A 8 -10.43 20.79 28.95
C SER A 8 -8.95 20.71 28.66
N THR A 9 -8.62 20.33 27.43
CA THR A 9 -7.31 20.63 26.84
C THR A 9 -7.55 21.38 25.54
N THR A 10 -7.61 22.70 25.68
CA THR A 10 -7.65 23.67 24.58
C THR A 10 -6.24 23.80 23.96
N HIS A 11 -6.20 23.84 22.62
CA HIS A 11 -5.06 23.98 21.71
C HIS A 11 -4.10 25.18 22.01
N PRO A 12 -2.91 25.19 21.38
CA PRO A 12 -2.80 26.04 20.19
C PRO A 12 -2.13 25.35 18.99
N ALA A 13 -2.70 25.63 17.83
CA ALA A 13 -2.06 25.46 16.53
C ALA A 13 -0.84 26.39 16.42
N ALA A 14 0.30 25.84 16.02
CA ALA A 14 1.48 26.60 15.64
C ALA A 14 1.73 26.42 14.13
N THR A 15 1.36 27.45 13.37
CA THR A 15 1.77 27.64 11.98
C THR A 15 2.82 28.75 11.94
N PRO A 16 4.06 28.47 11.50
CA PRO A 16 4.91 29.48 10.89
C PRO A 16 4.96 29.35 9.35
N ALA A 17 5.11 30.52 8.75
CA ALA A 17 4.96 30.96 7.35
C ALA A 17 5.86 30.28 6.28
N PRO A 18 5.52 30.45 4.99
CA PRO A 18 6.38 30.06 3.86
C PRO A 18 7.57 31.01 3.75
N ALA A 19 8.77 30.45 3.58
CA ALA A 19 9.95 31.20 3.20
C ALA A 19 10.11 31.16 1.68
N ASP A 20 10.10 32.37 1.13
CA ASP A 20 10.30 32.76 -0.26
C ASP A 20 11.46 32.07 -0.98
N ALA A 21 11.14 31.73 -2.24
CA ALA A 21 11.97 31.79 -3.43
C ALA A 21 13.40 32.33 -3.26
N ARG A 22 14.37 31.48 -3.60
CA ARG A 22 15.62 31.95 -4.21
C ARG A 22 15.93 31.14 -5.47
N SER A 23 15.46 31.73 -6.57
CA SER A 23 16.02 31.74 -7.91
C SER A 23 17.45 31.19 -8.02
N GLU A 24 17.61 30.13 -8.82
CA GLU A 24 18.72 30.01 -9.77
C GLU A 24 18.17 29.41 -11.07
N ALA A 25 17.90 30.30 -12.03
CA ALA A 25 17.75 29.96 -13.43
C ALA A 25 19.12 29.48 -13.96
N GLY A 26 19.43 28.21 -13.68
CA GLY A 26 20.51 27.49 -14.32
C GLY A 26 20.09 27.13 -15.74
N ASN A 27 20.49 27.95 -16.70
CA ASN A 27 20.54 27.62 -18.11
C ASN A 27 21.48 26.42 -18.30
N VAL A 28 20.93 25.20 -18.22
CA VAL A 28 21.61 24.00 -18.66
C VAL A 28 21.15 23.75 -20.08
N ALA A 29 22.09 23.92 -21.00
CA ALA A 29 21.99 23.59 -22.39
C ALA A 29 21.23 22.27 -22.59
N ALA A 30 20.32 22.28 -23.56
CA ALA A 30 19.68 21.08 -24.07
C ALA A 30 20.76 20.16 -24.69
N GLU A 31 21.37 19.35 -23.85
CA GLU A 31 22.05 18.14 -24.28
C GLU A 31 20.93 17.15 -24.61
N VAL A 32 20.69 16.97 -25.91
CA VAL A 32 19.87 15.87 -26.43
C VAL A 32 20.64 14.60 -26.09
N GLN A 33 20.45 14.09 -24.87
CA GLN A 33 20.76 12.71 -24.55
C GLN A 33 19.73 11.87 -25.29
N GLU A 34 20.09 11.50 -26.52
CA GLU A 34 19.60 10.31 -27.17
C GLU A 34 19.86 9.14 -26.21
N THR A 35 18.89 8.93 -25.34
CA THR A 35 18.89 7.84 -24.39
C THR A 35 18.64 6.62 -25.25
N ASP A 36 19.71 5.87 -25.51
CA ASP A 36 19.68 4.47 -25.86
C ASP A 36 18.70 3.79 -24.89
N GLN A 37 17.44 3.73 -25.32
CA GLN A 37 16.35 3.27 -24.51
C GLN A 37 16.46 1.75 -24.53
N PRO A 38 16.87 1.10 -23.41
CA PRO A 38 17.01 -0.35 -23.40
C PRO A 38 15.67 -0.93 -23.81
N ALA A 39 15.69 -1.76 -24.85
CA ALA A 39 14.50 -2.34 -25.45
C ALA A 39 13.54 -2.81 -24.35
N ALA A 40 12.42 -2.09 -24.21
CA ALA A 40 11.48 -2.31 -23.13
C ALA A 40 11.01 -3.77 -23.19
N ASN A 41 11.43 -4.59 -22.22
CA ASN A 41 11.02 -5.98 -22.17
C ASN A 41 9.49 -6.01 -21.95
N PRO A 42 8.70 -6.48 -22.92
CA PRO A 42 7.24 -6.39 -22.86
C PRO A 42 6.66 -7.19 -21.68
N GLN A 43 7.40 -8.18 -21.17
CA GLN A 43 7.00 -8.93 -19.99
C GLN A 43 7.11 -8.11 -18.71
N LEU A 44 8.19 -7.32 -18.53
CA LEU A 44 8.31 -6.41 -17.40
C LEU A 44 7.22 -5.33 -17.47
N ALA A 45 7.04 -4.72 -18.64
CA ALA A 45 6.00 -3.71 -18.86
C ALA A 45 4.59 -4.23 -18.51
N THR A 46 4.32 -5.51 -18.74
CA THR A 46 3.05 -6.15 -18.37
C THR A 46 2.92 -6.40 -16.86
N ARG A 47 4.03 -6.69 -16.17
CA ARG A 47 4.04 -6.89 -14.70
C ARG A 47 3.86 -5.57 -13.94
N ASP A 48 4.31 -4.47 -14.51
CA ASP A 48 4.22 -3.12 -13.93
C ASP A 48 2.88 -2.42 -14.20
N ARG A 49 1.99 -3.03 -15.00
CA ARG A 49 0.68 -2.45 -15.27
C ARG A 49 -0.15 -2.29 -13.99
N ILE A 50 -0.69 -1.10 -13.76
CA ILE A 50 -1.56 -0.80 -12.62
C ILE A 50 -2.97 -1.33 -12.87
N ILE A 51 -3.50 -2.09 -11.91
CA ILE A 51 -4.83 -2.70 -11.95
C ILE A 51 -5.61 -2.30 -10.70
N CYS A 52 -6.72 -1.59 -10.91
CA CYS A 52 -7.62 -1.13 -9.85
C CYS A 52 -8.81 -2.09 -9.66
N LYS A 53 -8.77 -2.93 -8.63
CA LYS A 53 -9.86 -3.85 -8.29
C LYS A 53 -10.70 -3.32 -7.14
N LYS A 54 -12.00 -3.63 -7.13
CA LYS A 54 -12.89 -3.36 -5.99
C LYS A 54 -12.65 -4.44 -4.93
N VAL A 55 -12.28 -4.04 -3.72
CA VAL A 55 -12.03 -4.99 -2.63
C VAL A 55 -13.30 -5.07 -1.78
N ALA A 56 -13.77 -6.30 -1.55
CA ALA A 56 -14.87 -6.53 -0.64
C ALA A 56 -14.43 -6.16 0.79
N PRO A 57 -15.16 -5.28 1.49
CA PRO A 57 -14.81 -4.91 2.84
C PRO A 57 -15.03 -6.10 3.78
N THR A 58 -14.13 -6.27 4.75
CA THR A 58 -14.34 -7.16 5.88
C THR A 58 -15.06 -6.37 6.99
N GLY A 59 -16.30 -6.77 7.32
CA GLY A 59 -17.12 -6.12 8.33
C GLY A 59 -17.93 -4.92 7.81
N THR A 60 -18.14 -3.90 8.66
CA THR A 60 -19.04 -2.75 8.40
C THR A 60 -18.42 -1.65 7.53
N ARG A 61 -17.21 -1.84 6.99
CA ARG A 61 -16.54 -0.80 6.20
C ARG A 61 -17.12 -0.70 4.77
N VAL A 62 -16.95 0.48 4.16
CA VAL A 62 -17.38 0.74 2.79
C VAL A 62 -16.36 0.15 1.81
N ALA A 63 -16.84 -0.44 0.71
CA ALA A 63 -16.00 -1.02 -0.32
C ALA A 63 -15.18 0.07 -1.05
N ASN A 64 -13.85 -0.08 -1.06
CA ASN A 64 -12.93 0.81 -1.76
C ASN A 64 -12.25 0.10 -2.95
N ARG A 65 -11.77 0.89 -3.91
CA ARG A 65 -10.93 0.39 -5.00
C ARG A 65 -9.47 0.44 -4.56
N THR A 66 -8.75 -0.65 -4.79
CA THR A 66 -7.31 -0.75 -4.55
C THR A 66 -6.60 -0.90 -5.89
N CYS A 67 -5.67 -0.01 -6.17
CA CYS A 67 -4.85 0.00 -7.38
C CYS A 67 -3.45 -0.49 -7.05
N LEU A 68 -3.03 -1.58 -7.67
CA LEU A 68 -1.71 -2.20 -7.48
C LEU A 68 -1.18 -2.69 -8.82
N THR A 69 0.13 -2.91 -8.92
CA THR A 69 0.71 -3.54 -10.12
C THR A 69 0.24 -4.99 -10.26
N LEU A 70 0.33 -5.56 -11.46
CA LEU A 70 0.05 -6.99 -11.66
C LEU A 70 0.94 -7.85 -10.76
N ALA A 71 2.24 -7.52 -10.66
CA ALA A 71 3.19 -8.23 -9.80
C ALA A 71 2.76 -8.22 -8.33
N GLN A 72 2.25 -7.09 -7.82
CA GLN A 72 1.75 -6.99 -6.45
C GLN A 72 0.48 -7.84 -6.23
N TRP A 73 -0.44 -7.87 -7.20
CA TRP A 73 -1.62 -8.73 -7.12
C TRP A 73 -1.29 -10.23 -7.14
N GLU A 74 -0.25 -10.62 -7.89
CA GLU A 74 0.26 -11.99 -7.92
C GLU A 74 0.89 -12.37 -6.57
N ALA A 75 1.70 -11.48 -5.98
CA ALA A 75 2.30 -11.69 -4.67
C ALA A 75 1.23 -11.90 -3.58
N ILE A 76 0.21 -11.03 -3.54
CA ILE A 76 -0.91 -11.14 -2.58
C ILE A 76 -1.62 -12.49 -2.70
N GLN A 77 -1.83 -13.00 -3.93
CA GLN A 77 -2.47 -14.29 -4.13
C GLN A 77 -1.59 -15.46 -3.69
N ALA A 78 -0.28 -15.39 -3.95
CA ALA A 78 0.67 -16.39 -3.50
C ALA A 78 0.71 -16.46 -1.97
N ASP A 79 0.80 -15.30 -1.31
CA ASP A 79 0.80 -15.21 0.16
C ASP A 79 -0.50 -15.73 0.77
N ALA A 80 -1.65 -15.39 0.19
CA ALA A 80 -2.95 -15.89 0.64
C ALA A 80 -3.05 -17.41 0.53
N LYS A 81 -2.55 -18.00 -0.57
CA LYS A 81 -2.51 -19.45 -0.75
C LYS A 81 -1.61 -20.12 0.29
N ALA A 82 -0.40 -19.60 0.49
CA ALA A 82 0.53 -20.14 1.49
C ALA A 82 -0.04 -20.06 2.91
N ALA A 83 -0.71 -18.96 3.25
CA ALA A 83 -1.40 -18.80 4.53
C ALA A 83 -2.54 -19.82 4.71
N LEU A 84 -3.36 -20.03 3.68
CA LEU A 84 -4.43 -21.05 3.70
C LEU A 84 -3.87 -22.46 3.88
N GLU A 85 -2.83 -22.83 3.14
CA GLU A 85 -2.17 -24.14 3.28
C GLU A 85 -1.59 -24.35 4.68
N LYS A 86 -1.00 -23.30 5.26
CA LYS A 86 -0.49 -23.33 6.64
C LYS A 86 -1.63 -23.56 7.65
N VAL A 87 -2.71 -22.79 7.56
CA VAL A 87 -3.88 -22.93 8.45
C VAL A 87 -4.51 -24.31 8.31
N GLN A 88 -4.63 -24.85 7.10
CA GLN A 88 -5.16 -26.21 6.90
C GLN A 88 -4.28 -27.29 7.53
N ARG A 89 -2.95 -27.15 7.40
CA ARG A 89 -2.00 -28.10 8.00
C ARG A 89 -2.06 -28.06 9.53
N GLU A 90 -2.06 -26.85 10.10
CA GLU A 90 -2.09 -26.65 11.55
C GLU A 90 -3.46 -27.01 12.16
N GLY A 91 -4.55 -26.70 11.46
CA GLY A 91 -5.91 -27.10 11.85
C GLY A 91 -6.06 -28.63 11.85
N ARG A 92 -5.62 -29.30 10.78
CA ARG A 92 -5.64 -30.77 10.70
C ARG A 92 -4.83 -31.44 11.81
N LEU A 93 -3.72 -30.83 12.24
CA LEU A 93 -2.92 -31.37 13.34
C LEU A 93 -3.60 -31.21 14.71
N LYS A 94 -4.42 -30.17 14.89
CA LYS A 94 -5.23 -29.94 16.11
C LYS A 94 -6.43 -30.87 16.22
N ASP A 95 -7.02 -31.25 15.09
CA ASP A 95 -8.18 -32.17 15.04
C ASP A 95 -7.76 -33.66 14.99
N ALA A 96 -6.46 -33.95 14.92
CA ALA A 96 -5.98 -35.32 15.05
C ALA A 96 -6.21 -35.80 16.50
N PRO A 97 -6.98 -36.88 16.73
CA PRO A 97 -7.14 -37.41 18.07
C PRO A 97 -5.76 -37.80 18.62
N PRO A 98 -5.46 -37.53 19.90
CA PRO A 98 -4.25 -38.07 20.51
C PRO A 98 -4.31 -39.59 20.33
N GLY A 99 -3.27 -40.15 19.70
CA GLY A 99 -3.22 -41.57 19.34
C GLY A 99 -3.59 -42.46 20.53
N THR A 100 -4.43 -43.45 20.24
CA THR A 100 -4.62 -44.68 21.01
C THR A 100 -3.31 -45.43 21.18
#